data_AF-A0A453M6U7-F1
#
_entry.id   AF-A0A453M6U7-F1
#
_cell.length_a   1.000
_cell.length_b   1.000
_cell.length_c   1.000
_cell.angle_alpha   90.00
_cell.angle_beta   90.00
_cell.angle_gamma   90.00
#
_symmetry.space_group_name_H-M   'P 1'
#
loop_
_entity.id
_entity.type
_entity.pdbx_description
1 polymer ?
#
loop_
_entity_poly.entity_id
_entity_poly.type
_entity_poly.pdbx_seq_one_letter_code
_entity_poly.pdbx_strand_id
1 'polypeptide(L)'
;MGYIGEKGIGFKSVFLISSQPHIFSNGYQIKFNEKPCPECNIGYIVPEWVESRPSLSDIKQIYGSTRVLPTTCIVLPLKDEKVTAVKQQLSSLHPEMLLFLSKIRRLSIHEDNGNAKGSTVSEIAISSEKNFDVRKNMHAESYTVFLSAQENESEAECGYHMWRQRFPVKAENRVDKRTEIDEWVITLAFPLKERLSRGKQLSPGVYAFLPMEMVTNFPFIIQADFLLASSREAILFDSPWNKEILECIPSAFMNAFVVLVKSKADAPAMLIPSMFHYLPVSPSLIPLLEPVRSGIKEKVLVEDIVPCESHTPQKMFCKPCEAARLKPAFWDIL
;
A
#
# COMPACT_ATOMS: atom_id res chain seq x y z
N MET A 1 -2.61 -19.19 -6.53
CA MET A 1 -1.63 -18.23 -7.10
C MET A 1 -2.39 -17.31 -8.03
N GLY A 2 -2.61 -16.03 -7.68
CA GLY A 2 -3.36 -15.14 -8.58
C GLY A 2 -3.80 -13.82 -7.95
N TYR A 3 -2.89 -13.06 -7.33
CA TYR A 3 -3.24 -11.76 -6.72
C TYR A 3 -2.87 -10.56 -7.60
N ILE A 4 -1.75 -10.64 -8.32
CA ILE A 4 -1.18 -9.57 -9.14
C ILE A 4 -0.94 -10.11 -10.55
N GLY A 5 -1.41 -9.39 -11.58
CA GLY A 5 -1.20 -9.76 -12.98
C GLY A 5 -2.23 -10.75 -13.57
N GLU A 6 -3.32 -11.04 -12.86
CA GLU A 6 -4.38 -12.04 -13.18
C GLU A 6 -4.90 -11.99 -14.63
N LYS A 7 -4.87 -10.83 -15.30
CA LYS A 7 -5.41 -10.65 -16.65
C LYS A 7 -4.37 -10.61 -17.78
N GLY A 8 -3.07 -10.73 -17.49
CA GLY A 8 -2.01 -10.58 -18.51
C GLY A 8 -1.95 -9.20 -19.19
N ILE A 9 -2.79 -8.25 -18.79
CA ILE A 9 -2.82 -6.86 -19.27
C ILE A 9 -1.70 -6.00 -18.69
N GLY A 10 -1.09 -6.45 -17.59
CA GLY A 10 -0.16 -5.65 -16.79
C GLY A 10 1.03 -5.17 -17.61
N PHE A 11 1.63 -6.05 -18.41
CA PHE A 11 2.73 -5.64 -19.30
C PHE A 11 2.21 -4.88 -20.53
N LYS A 12 1.03 -5.21 -21.07
CA LYS A 12 0.49 -4.52 -22.26
C LYS A 12 0.24 -3.02 -22.04
N SER A 13 0.10 -2.56 -20.79
CA SER A 13 -0.05 -1.13 -20.49
C SER A 13 1.16 -0.29 -20.90
N VAL A 14 2.36 -0.88 -21.04
CA VAL A 14 3.55 -0.14 -21.50
C VAL A 14 3.34 0.46 -22.90
N PHE A 15 2.45 -0.12 -23.71
CA PHE A 15 2.13 0.39 -25.04
C PHE A 15 1.36 1.73 -25.04
N LEU A 16 0.78 2.10 -23.90
CA LEU A 16 0.18 3.42 -23.70
C LEU A 16 1.25 4.53 -23.74
N ILE A 17 2.49 4.20 -23.39
CA ILE A 17 3.60 5.16 -23.27
C ILE A 17 4.76 4.88 -24.21
N SER A 18 4.87 3.70 -24.81
CA SER A 18 5.96 3.34 -25.73
C SER A 18 5.45 2.44 -26.86
N SER A 19 5.79 2.74 -28.11
CA SER A 19 5.43 1.87 -29.24
C SER A 19 6.33 0.63 -29.38
N GLN A 20 7.51 0.66 -28.75
CA GLN A 20 8.57 -0.33 -28.91
C GLN A 20 9.27 -0.64 -27.58
N PRO A 21 8.62 -1.33 -26.63
CA PRO A 21 9.26 -1.73 -25.39
C PRO A 21 10.34 -2.79 -25.65
N HIS A 22 11.53 -2.62 -25.04
CA HIS A 22 12.64 -3.57 -25.12
C HIS A 22 12.86 -4.23 -23.75
N ILE A 23 13.21 -5.51 -23.75
CA ILE A 23 13.50 -6.32 -22.57
C ILE A 23 14.87 -6.98 -22.73
N PHE A 24 15.75 -6.72 -21.78
CA PHE A 24 17.04 -7.36 -21.63
C PHE A 24 17.03 -8.17 -20.34
N SER A 25 17.16 -9.49 -20.43
CA SER A 25 17.15 -10.34 -19.23
C SER A 25 17.95 -11.61 -19.45
N ASN A 26 19.00 -11.81 -18.64
CA ASN A 26 19.79 -13.04 -18.61
C ASN A 26 20.19 -13.59 -20.01
N GLY A 27 20.69 -12.72 -20.90
CA GLY A 27 21.12 -13.08 -22.26
C GLY A 27 20.04 -12.96 -23.34
N TYR A 28 18.77 -12.79 -22.98
CA TYR A 28 17.72 -12.43 -23.93
C TYR A 28 17.72 -10.91 -24.18
N GLN A 29 17.60 -10.52 -25.45
CA GLN A 29 17.42 -9.14 -25.90
C GLN A 29 16.31 -9.09 -26.94
N ILE A 30 15.10 -8.82 -26.47
CA ILE A 30 13.90 -8.81 -27.32
C ILE A 30 13.23 -7.45 -27.23
N LYS A 31 12.47 -7.12 -28.27
CA LYS A 31 11.53 -6.00 -28.26
C LYS A 31 10.16 -6.48 -28.72
N PHE A 32 9.13 -5.75 -28.34
CA PHE A 32 7.81 -5.88 -28.94
C PHE A 32 7.50 -4.63 -29.74
N ASN A 33 6.58 -4.74 -30.69
CA ASN A 33 6.18 -3.64 -31.54
C ASN A 33 4.66 -3.52 -31.57
N GLU A 34 4.15 -2.30 -31.43
CA GLU A 34 2.73 -1.99 -31.62
C GLU A 34 2.28 -2.29 -33.07
N LYS A 35 3.15 -2.07 -34.06
CA LYS A 35 2.85 -2.40 -35.46
C LYS A 35 2.90 -3.92 -35.68
N PRO A 36 2.01 -4.46 -36.52
CA PRO A 36 2.03 -5.89 -36.85
C PRO A 36 3.36 -6.34 -37.46
N CYS A 37 3.86 -7.48 -37.01
CA CYS A 37 4.98 -8.15 -37.63
C CYS A 37 4.63 -8.53 -39.08
N PRO A 38 5.50 -8.30 -40.08
CA PRO A 38 5.22 -8.62 -41.48
C PRO A 38 4.94 -10.10 -41.75
N GLU A 39 5.49 -11.00 -40.94
CA GLU A 39 5.45 -12.45 -41.15
C GLU A 39 4.12 -13.07 -40.72
N CYS A 40 3.54 -12.58 -39.62
CA CYS A 40 2.33 -13.14 -39.01
C CYS A 40 1.18 -12.14 -38.89
N ASN A 41 1.39 -10.86 -39.24
CA ASN A 41 0.42 -9.77 -39.14
C ASN A 41 -0.16 -9.60 -37.72
N ILE A 42 0.65 -9.84 -36.70
CA ILE A 42 0.30 -9.71 -35.28
C ILE A 42 1.24 -8.68 -34.63
N GLY A 43 0.67 -7.74 -33.88
CA GLY A 43 1.41 -6.75 -33.07
C GLY A 43 1.34 -7.03 -31.57
N TYR A 44 2.04 -6.23 -30.77
CA TYR A 44 2.11 -6.21 -29.30
C TYR A 44 2.71 -7.44 -28.62
N ILE A 45 2.58 -8.64 -29.20
CA ILE A 45 2.90 -9.91 -28.54
C ILE A 45 4.00 -10.71 -29.23
N VAL A 46 4.43 -10.30 -30.42
CA VAL A 46 5.48 -10.98 -31.18
C VAL A 46 6.84 -10.45 -30.70
N PRO A 47 7.70 -11.28 -30.09
CA PRO A 47 9.03 -10.85 -29.70
C PRO A 47 9.94 -10.81 -30.93
N GLU A 48 10.61 -9.68 -31.13
CA GLU A 48 11.64 -9.49 -32.15
C GLU A 48 13.01 -9.41 -31.46
N TRP A 49 14.02 -10.10 -31.99
CA TRP A 49 15.38 -9.99 -31.44
C TRP A 49 15.98 -8.61 -31.74
N VAL A 50 16.70 -8.05 -30.77
CA VAL A 50 17.35 -6.74 -30.89
C VAL A 50 18.80 -6.94 -31.29
N GLU A 51 19.19 -6.58 -32.52
CA GLU A 51 20.58 -6.73 -32.98
C GLU A 51 21.44 -5.47 -32.79
N SER A 52 20.81 -4.29 -32.78
CA SER A 52 21.53 -3.02 -32.91
C SER A 52 21.39 -2.10 -31.69
N ARG A 53 20.27 -1.38 -31.56
CA ARG A 53 20.06 -0.39 -30.48
C ARG A 53 18.67 -0.52 -29.85
N PRO A 54 18.54 -0.27 -28.53
CA PRO A 54 19.63 -0.09 -27.57
C PRO A 54 20.43 -1.40 -27.40
N SER A 55 21.75 -1.27 -27.26
CA SER A 55 22.66 -2.37 -26.96
C SER A 55 22.93 -2.45 -25.46
N LEU A 56 23.51 -3.57 -25.00
CA LEU A 56 23.98 -3.68 -23.62
C LEU A 56 25.00 -2.60 -23.25
N SER A 57 25.78 -2.09 -24.22
CA SER A 57 26.72 -0.99 -24.01
C SER A 57 26.00 0.33 -23.74
N ASP A 58 24.92 0.62 -24.49
CA ASP A 58 24.10 1.81 -24.26
C ASP A 58 23.47 1.77 -22.85
N ILE A 59 22.99 0.60 -22.42
CA ILE A 59 22.43 0.41 -21.07
C ILE A 59 23.52 0.60 -20.00
N LYS A 60 24.73 0.03 -20.18
CA LYS A 60 25.85 0.22 -19.24
C LYS A 60 26.24 1.68 -19.07
N GLN A 61 26.16 2.47 -20.14
CA GLN A 61 26.45 3.90 -20.07
C GLN A 61 25.49 4.64 -19.12
N ILE A 62 24.21 4.27 -19.12
CA ILE A 62 23.18 4.87 -18.25
C ILE A 62 23.41 4.49 -16.78
N TYR A 63 23.73 3.24 -16.49
CA TYR A 63 23.97 2.78 -15.10
C TYR A 63 25.35 3.19 -14.55
N GLY A 64 26.27 3.59 -15.42
CA GLY A 64 27.67 3.86 -15.10
C GLY A 64 28.55 2.60 -15.14
N SER A 65 29.80 2.78 -15.55
CA SER A 65 30.78 1.70 -15.80
C SER A 65 31.18 0.88 -14.57
N THR A 66 30.86 1.33 -13.37
CA THR A 66 31.21 0.68 -12.10
C THR A 66 30.09 -0.15 -11.48
N ARG A 67 28.88 -0.13 -12.05
CA ARG A 67 27.72 -0.84 -11.50
C ARG A 67 27.42 -2.14 -12.25
N VAL A 68 27.10 -3.18 -11.50
CA VAL A 68 26.55 -4.43 -12.05
C VAL A 68 25.18 -4.12 -12.64
N LEU A 69 24.95 -4.51 -13.90
CA LEU A 69 23.65 -4.37 -14.53
C LEU A 69 22.59 -5.20 -13.79
N PRO A 70 21.35 -4.70 -13.67
CA PRO A 70 20.25 -5.51 -13.18
C PRO A 70 20.06 -6.79 -14.01
N THR A 71 19.60 -7.87 -13.37
CA THR A 71 19.28 -9.14 -14.05
C THR A 71 18.28 -8.95 -15.18
N THR A 72 17.34 -8.02 -15.00
CA THR A 72 16.32 -7.64 -15.98
C THR A 72 16.27 -6.12 -16.12
N CYS A 73 16.38 -5.63 -17.34
CA CYS A 73 16.23 -4.22 -17.70
C CYS A 73 15.11 -4.10 -18.74
N ILE A 74 14.19 -3.15 -18.54
CA ILE A 74 13.13 -2.83 -19.48
C ILE A 74 13.38 -1.40 -19.96
N VAL A 75 13.57 -1.23 -21.27
CA VAL A 75 13.76 0.08 -21.89
C VAL A 75 12.49 0.46 -22.62
N LEU A 76 11.92 1.61 -22.26
CA LEU A 76 10.68 2.13 -22.84
C LEU A 76 10.97 3.45 -23.56
N PRO A 77 11.25 3.44 -24.89
CA PRO A 77 11.27 4.66 -25.69
C PRO A 77 9.90 5.32 -25.61
N LEU A 78 9.81 6.43 -24.88
CA LEU A 78 8.53 7.09 -24.61
C LEU A 78 8.00 7.79 -25.87
N LYS A 79 6.68 7.79 -26.05
CA LYS A 79 6.00 8.68 -27.00
C LYS A 79 6.18 10.12 -26.49
N ASP A 80 6.48 11.05 -27.40
CA ASP A 80 6.88 12.43 -27.05
C ASP A 80 5.83 13.12 -26.15
N GLU A 81 4.55 12.93 -26.44
CA GLU A 81 3.43 13.50 -25.69
C GLU A 81 3.23 12.88 -24.29
N LYS A 82 3.91 11.78 -23.97
CA LYS A 82 3.78 11.06 -22.69
C LYS A 82 4.91 11.35 -21.70
N VAL A 83 6.01 11.94 -22.14
CA VAL A 83 7.21 12.17 -21.29
C VAL A 83 6.86 12.94 -20.02
N THR A 84 6.18 14.09 -20.14
CA THR A 84 5.82 14.93 -19.00
C THR A 84 4.87 14.23 -18.04
N ALA A 85 3.88 13.49 -18.56
CA ALA A 85 2.92 12.75 -17.74
C ALA A 85 3.60 11.62 -16.94
N VAL A 86 4.49 10.86 -17.58
CA VAL A 86 5.26 9.80 -16.91
C VAL A 86 6.15 10.38 -15.82
N LYS A 87 6.85 11.48 -16.09
CA LYS A 87 7.67 12.17 -15.07
C LYS A 87 6.84 12.59 -13.87
N GLN A 88 5.67 13.21 -14.11
CA GLN A 88 4.78 13.65 -13.03
C GLN A 88 4.28 12.47 -12.19
N GLN A 89 3.87 11.37 -12.82
CA GLN A 89 3.38 10.18 -12.12
C GLN A 89 4.47 9.48 -11.31
N LEU A 90 5.69 9.39 -11.81
CA LEU A 90 6.81 8.81 -11.07
C LEU A 90 7.17 9.65 -9.84
N SER A 91 7.14 10.97 -9.97
CA SER A 91 7.41 11.88 -8.85
C SER A 91 6.32 11.87 -7.78
N SER A 92 5.08 11.48 -8.11
CA SER A 92 3.96 11.42 -7.17
C SER A 92 3.73 10.03 -6.57
N LEU A 93 4.66 9.08 -6.73
CA LEU A 93 4.50 7.74 -6.19
C LEU A 93 4.42 7.73 -4.66
N HIS A 94 3.38 7.10 -4.13
CA HIS A 94 3.14 7.00 -2.70
C HIS A 94 4.13 6.01 -2.03
N PRO A 95 4.89 6.44 -1.00
CA PRO A 95 5.82 5.58 -0.29
C PRO A 95 5.20 4.30 0.28
N GLU A 96 3.95 4.40 0.73
CA GLU A 96 3.17 3.33 1.35
C GLU A 96 2.85 2.16 0.41
N MET A 97 3.07 2.31 -0.90
CA MET A 97 3.03 1.19 -1.85
C MET A 97 3.90 0.01 -1.37
N LEU A 98 5.05 0.28 -0.77
CA LEU A 98 5.96 -0.77 -0.31
C LEU A 98 5.42 -1.56 0.88
N LEU A 99 4.48 -1.02 1.67
CA LEU A 99 3.95 -1.71 2.88
C LEU A 99 3.29 -3.06 2.56
N PHE A 100 2.78 -3.20 1.35
CA PHE A 100 1.96 -4.35 0.95
C PHE A 100 2.62 -5.22 -0.14
N LEU A 101 3.86 -4.92 -0.50
CA LEU A 101 4.66 -5.73 -1.42
C LEU A 101 5.49 -6.76 -0.63
N SER A 102 5.45 -8.01 -1.06
CA SER A 102 6.11 -9.10 -0.33
C SER A 102 7.61 -9.23 -0.58
N LYS A 103 8.11 -8.70 -1.71
CA LYS A 103 9.51 -8.87 -2.16
C LYS A 103 10.25 -7.58 -2.44
N ILE A 104 9.54 -6.57 -2.96
CA ILE A 104 10.15 -5.28 -3.31
C ILE A 104 10.25 -4.46 -2.03
N ARG A 105 11.47 -4.14 -1.63
CA ARG A 105 11.77 -3.37 -0.41
C ARG A 105 12.30 -1.96 -0.68
N ARG A 106 12.59 -1.65 -1.93
CA ARG A 106 13.20 -0.38 -2.34
C ARG A 106 12.77 -0.04 -3.76
N LEU A 107 12.48 1.23 -3.98
CA LEU A 107 12.19 1.82 -5.27
C LEU A 107 12.97 3.12 -5.39
N SER A 108 13.81 3.24 -6.41
CA SER A 108 14.55 4.46 -6.69
C SER A 108 14.21 4.99 -8.08
N ILE A 109 14.12 6.31 -8.18
CA ILE A 109 13.79 7.04 -9.40
C ILE A 109 14.90 8.05 -9.61
N HIS A 110 15.54 7.95 -10.76
CA HIS A 110 16.64 8.82 -11.16
C HIS A 110 16.21 9.54 -12.44
N GLU A 111 16.19 10.87 -12.37
CA GLU A 111 16.02 11.71 -13.56
C GLU A 111 17.41 12.16 -14.03
N ASP A 112 17.77 11.80 -15.27
CA ASP A 112 18.99 12.29 -15.91
C ASP A 112 18.65 13.51 -16.79
N ASN A 113 19.17 14.67 -16.39
CA ASN A 113 18.98 15.94 -17.09
C ASN A 113 20.24 16.36 -17.86
N GLY A 114 21.20 15.45 -18.11
CA GLY A 114 22.42 15.71 -18.89
C GLY A 114 23.49 16.57 -18.18
N ASN A 115 23.13 17.19 -17.05
CA ASN A 115 24.01 17.98 -16.19
C ASN A 115 23.99 17.41 -14.76
N ALA A 116 25.16 17.15 -14.16
CA ALA A 116 25.29 16.54 -12.82
C ALA A 116 24.62 17.32 -11.67
N LYS A 117 24.31 18.61 -11.86
CA LYS A 117 23.59 19.45 -10.88
C LYS A 117 22.07 19.42 -11.01
N GLY A 118 21.54 18.85 -12.10
CA GLY A 118 20.10 18.80 -12.39
C GLY A 118 19.48 17.42 -12.21
N SER A 119 20.26 16.38 -11.90
CA SER A 119 19.72 15.04 -11.71
C SER A 119 18.98 14.95 -10.38
N THR A 120 17.69 14.63 -10.43
CA THR A 120 16.89 14.41 -9.22
C THR A 120 16.91 12.93 -8.88
N VAL A 121 17.23 12.61 -7.63
CA VAL A 121 17.12 11.25 -7.10
C VAL A 121 16.05 11.25 -6.04
N SER A 122 15.07 10.37 -6.20
CA SER A 122 14.14 10.04 -5.14
C SER A 122 14.18 8.56 -4.84
N GLU A 123 14.16 8.22 -3.57
CA GLU A 123 14.19 6.83 -3.10
C GLU A 123 13.08 6.63 -2.08
N ILE A 124 12.41 5.49 -2.19
CA ILE A 124 11.46 4.98 -1.20
C ILE A 124 12.00 3.62 -0.77
N ALA A 125 12.16 3.40 0.53
CA ALA A 125 12.67 2.14 1.04
C ALA A 125 11.98 1.72 2.34
N ILE A 126 11.90 0.41 2.56
CA ILE A 126 11.66 -0.16 3.87
C ILE A 126 12.99 -0.13 4.62
N SER A 127 13.13 0.80 5.57
CA SER A 127 14.35 1.00 6.36
C SER A 127 14.51 -0.07 7.44
N SER A 128 13.41 -0.52 8.02
CA SER A 128 13.40 -1.54 9.08
C SER A 128 12.06 -2.26 9.16
N GLU A 129 12.11 -3.54 9.52
CA GLU A 129 10.94 -4.32 9.94
C GLU A 129 11.23 -4.94 11.30
N LYS A 130 10.31 -4.74 12.23
CA LYS A 130 10.34 -5.37 13.55
C LYS A 130 9.13 -6.27 13.65
N ASN A 131 9.39 -7.58 13.64
CA ASN A 131 8.35 -8.57 13.87
C ASN A 131 7.79 -8.40 15.28
N PHE A 132 6.47 -8.37 15.39
CA PHE A 132 5.77 -8.49 16.66
C PHE A 132 4.87 -9.72 16.64
N ASP A 133 4.28 -9.98 17.79
CA ASP A 133 3.73 -11.26 18.21
C ASP A 133 2.70 -11.87 17.24
N VAL A 134 2.84 -13.18 17.01
CA VAL A 134 1.79 -13.99 16.37
C VAL A 134 0.75 -14.36 17.42
N ARG A 135 -0.49 -13.90 17.23
CA ARG A 135 -1.61 -14.17 18.13
C ARG A 135 -2.47 -15.28 17.56
N LYS A 136 -2.10 -16.52 17.89
CA LYS A 136 -2.78 -17.74 17.42
C LYS A 136 -4.30 -17.72 17.67
N ASN A 137 -4.74 -17.24 18.84
CA ASN A 137 -6.16 -17.21 19.21
C ASN A 137 -7.01 -16.30 18.31
N MET A 138 -6.41 -15.33 17.62
CA MET A 138 -7.14 -14.35 16.79
C MET A 138 -6.84 -14.52 15.30
N HIS A 139 -6.04 -15.53 14.93
CA HIS A 139 -5.48 -15.68 13.59
C HIS A 139 -4.86 -14.38 13.04
N ALA A 140 -4.22 -13.62 13.93
CA ALA A 140 -3.68 -12.30 13.67
C ALA A 140 -2.19 -12.22 13.99
N GLU A 141 -1.50 -11.35 13.26
CA GLU A 141 -0.10 -11.01 13.45
C GLU A 141 0.02 -9.48 13.46
N SER A 142 0.85 -8.96 14.37
CA SER A 142 1.19 -7.55 14.39
C SER A 142 2.68 -7.35 14.18
N TYR A 143 3.08 -6.28 13.52
CA TYR A 143 4.49 -5.97 13.26
C TYR A 143 4.63 -4.48 12.97
N THR A 144 5.85 -3.97 13.01
CA THR A 144 6.12 -2.56 12.70
C THR A 144 7.02 -2.46 11.50
N VAL A 145 6.62 -1.64 10.53
CA VAL A 145 7.40 -1.36 9.31
C VAL A 145 7.78 0.11 9.33
N PHE A 146 9.05 0.42 9.07
CA PHE A 146 9.52 1.79 8.89
C PHE A 146 9.78 2.03 7.41
N LEU A 147 9.15 3.08 6.88
CA LEU A 147 9.38 3.57 5.53
C LEU A 147 10.20 4.84 5.59
N SER A 148 11.22 4.92 4.75
CA SER A 148 11.92 6.15 4.44
C SER A 148 11.57 6.63 3.03
N ALA A 149 11.44 7.94 2.87
CA ALA A 149 11.34 8.61 1.59
C ALA A 149 12.40 9.71 1.55
N GLN A 150 13.30 9.61 0.57
CA GLN A 150 14.31 10.60 0.30
C GLN A 150 13.95 11.38 -0.95
N GLU A 151 13.96 12.71 -0.86
CA GLU A 151 13.87 13.63 -1.99
C GLU A 151 15.03 14.62 -1.90
N ASN A 152 16.00 14.48 -2.81
CA ASN A 152 17.24 15.27 -2.80
C ASN A 152 17.96 15.15 -1.43
N GLU A 153 18.19 16.27 -0.74
CA GLU A 153 18.84 16.33 0.58
C GLU A 153 17.87 16.13 1.76
N SER A 154 16.56 16.05 1.50
CA SER A 154 15.55 15.84 2.53
C SER A 154 15.25 14.35 2.68
N GLU A 155 15.27 13.87 3.91
CA GLU A 155 14.86 12.51 4.26
C GLU A 155 13.77 12.55 5.32
N ALA A 156 12.69 11.82 5.07
CA ALA A 156 11.60 11.65 6.00
C ALA A 156 11.37 10.16 6.27
N GLU A 157 11.08 9.81 7.52
CA GLU A 157 10.76 8.45 7.93
C GLU A 157 9.43 8.40 8.68
N CYS A 158 8.60 7.41 8.37
CA CYS A 158 7.37 7.13 9.10
C CYS A 158 7.29 5.63 9.41
N GLY A 159 7.03 5.32 10.68
CA GLY A 159 6.72 3.96 11.12
C GLY A 159 5.23 3.67 11.00
N TYR A 160 4.89 2.42 10.72
CA TYR A 160 3.52 1.93 10.62
C TYR A 160 3.36 0.72 11.53
N HIS A 161 2.39 0.76 12.43
CA HIS A 161 1.93 -0.44 13.11
C HIS A 161 1.01 -1.21 12.18
N MET A 162 1.41 -2.42 11.83
CA MET A 162 0.70 -3.31 10.92
C MET A 162 -0.09 -4.32 11.73
N TRP A 163 -1.36 -4.50 11.38
CA TRP A 163 -2.22 -5.53 11.91
C TRP A 163 -2.76 -6.37 10.77
N ARG A 164 -2.33 -7.63 10.67
CA ARG A 164 -2.77 -8.56 9.63
C ARG A 164 -3.60 -9.66 10.25
N GLN A 165 -4.86 -9.78 9.84
CA GLN A 165 -5.81 -10.74 10.40
C GLN A 165 -6.48 -11.57 9.30
N ARG A 166 -6.66 -12.86 9.60
CA ARG A 166 -7.34 -13.82 8.72
C ARG A 166 -8.78 -14.02 9.16
N PHE A 167 -9.69 -14.08 8.18
CA PHE A 167 -11.11 -14.36 8.37
C PHE A 167 -11.55 -15.49 7.43
N PRO A 168 -12.35 -16.46 7.89
CA PRO A 168 -12.78 -17.57 7.06
C PRO A 168 -13.75 -17.12 5.97
N VAL A 169 -13.56 -17.62 4.75
CA VAL A 169 -14.44 -17.34 3.61
C VAL A 169 -15.71 -18.16 3.72
N LYS A 170 -16.85 -17.48 3.84
CA LYS A 170 -18.18 -18.11 3.81
C LYS A 170 -18.49 -18.65 2.41
N ALA A 171 -19.21 -19.78 2.33
CA ALA A 171 -19.46 -20.48 1.07
C ALA A 171 -20.25 -19.60 0.07
N GLU A 172 -21.22 -18.83 0.56
CA GLU A 172 -22.05 -17.91 -0.22
C GLU A 172 -21.28 -16.73 -0.83
N ASN A 173 -20.09 -16.42 -0.32
CA ASN A 173 -19.26 -15.31 -0.77
C ASN A 173 -18.13 -15.75 -1.70
N ARG A 174 -18.04 -17.05 -2.04
CA ARG A 174 -17.06 -17.54 -3.01
C ARG A 174 -17.40 -17.01 -4.40
N VAL A 175 -16.35 -16.63 -5.12
CA VAL A 175 -16.45 -16.17 -6.51
C VAL A 175 -15.56 -17.04 -7.39
N ASP A 176 -15.95 -17.26 -8.65
CA ASP A 176 -15.27 -18.16 -9.59
C ASP A 176 -13.76 -17.90 -9.70
N LYS A 177 -13.33 -16.65 -9.53
CA LYS A 177 -11.93 -16.22 -9.65
C LYS A 177 -11.08 -16.51 -8.40
N ARG A 178 -11.70 -16.95 -7.30
CA ARG A 178 -11.09 -17.09 -5.96
C ARG A 178 -11.54 -18.39 -5.29
N THR A 179 -11.86 -19.42 -6.07
CA THR A 179 -12.42 -20.68 -5.56
C THR A 179 -11.52 -21.40 -4.56
N GLU A 180 -10.21 -21.23 -4.71
CA GLU A 180 -9.14 -21.79 -3.90
C GLU A 180 -8.72 -20.92 -2.70
N ILE A 181 -9.40 -19.81 -2.44
CA ILE A 181 -9.14 -18.97 -1.28
C ILE A 181 -10.17 -19.27 -0.19
N ASP A 182 -9.67 -19.83 0.92
CA ASP A 182 -10.50 -20.18 2.08
C ASP A 182 -10.45 -19.13 3.20
N GLU A 183 -9.53 -18.15 3.11
CA GLU A 183 -9.37 -17.08 4.10
C GLU A 183 -9.18 -15.71 3.45
N TRP A 184 -9.93 -14.71 3.90
CA TRP A 184 -9.62 -13.31 3.64
C TRP A 184 -8.50 -12.86 4.55
N VAL A 185 -7.51 -12.18 3.97
CA VAL A 185 -6.42 -11.55 4.70
C VAL A 185 -6.62 -10.04 4.65
N ILE A 186 -6.90 -9.45 5.80
CA ILE A 186 -7.07 -8.00 5.95
C ILE A 186 -5.87 -7.47 6.72
N THR A 187 -5.19 -6.48 6.14
CA THR A 187 -4.07 -5.77 6.77
C THR A 187 -4.47 -4.32 7.00
N LEU A 188 -4.38 -3.87 8.26
CA LEU A 188 -4.55 -2.47 8.64
C LEU A 188 -3.19 -1.88 8.97
N ALA A 189 -2.88 -0.70 8.43
CA ALA A 189 -1.64 0.02 8.75
C ALA A 189 -1.96 1.34 9.46
N PHE A 190 -1.43 1.49 10.67
CA PHE A 190 -1.61 2.66 11.52
C PHE A 190 -0.32 3.49 11.53
N PRO A 191 -0.30 4.69 10.92
CA PRO A 191 0.91 5.51 10.84
C PRO A 191 1.26 6.10 12.21
N LEU A 192 2.49 5.91 12.67
CA LEU A 192 2.96 6.37 14.00
C LEU A 192 3.25 7.87 14.06
N LYS A 193 3.33 8.52 12.91
CA LYS A 193 3.52 9.96 12.69
C LYS A 193 2.69 10.38 11.48
N GLU A 194 2.84 11.63 11.04
CA GLU A 194 2.29 12.05 9.76
C GLU A 194 2.77 11.11 8.63
N ARG A 195 1.83 10.77 7.74
CA ARG A 195 2.08 9.89 6.60
C ARG A 195 3.05 10.58 5.65
N LEU A 196 3.93 9.79 5.06
CA LEU A 196 4.85 10.31 4.04
C LEU A 196 4.03 10.74 2.81
N SER A 197 4.22 11.97 2.38
CA SER A 197 3.62 12.52 1.17
C SER A 197 4.72 12.88 0.17
N ARG A 198 4.45 12.61 -1.11
CA ARG A 198 5.28 13.07 -2.23
C ARG A 198 4.40 13.87 -3.17
N GLY A 199 4.79 15.12 -3.44
CA GLY A 199 3.96 16.07 -4.16
C GLY A 199 2.71 16.51 -3.38
N LYS A 200 1.69 17.02 -4.09
CA LYS A 200 0.45 17.57 -3.51
C LYS A 200 -0.69 16.56 -3.42
N GLN A 201 -0.44 15.28 -3.68
CA GLN A 201 -1.48 14.26 -3.81
C GLN A 201 -1.83 13.66 -2.43
N LEU A 202 -3.12 13.50 -2.17
CA LEU A 202 -3.62 12.84 -0.97
C LEU A 202 -3.27 11.34 -1.03
N SER A 203 -2.75 10.80 0.05
CA SER A 203 -2.35 9.40 0.11
C SER A 203 -3.58 8.46 0.13
N PRO A 204 -3.62 7.41 -0.71
CA PRO A 204 -4.73 6.46 -0.75
C PRO A 204 -5.00 5.81 0.60
N GLY A 205 -6.26 5.56 0.93
CA GLY A 205 -6.63 4.87 2.16
C GLY A 205 -6.90 3.38 1.96
N VAL A 206 -7.12 2.94 0.73
CA VAL A 206 -7.44 1.55 0.41
C VAL A 206 -6.47 1.01 -0.64
N TYR A 207 -5.96 -0.19 -0.40
CA TYR A 207 -5.00 -0.88 -1.24
C TYR A 207 -5.49 -2.29 -1.59
N ALA A 208 -5.16 -2.72 -2.80
CA ALA A 208 -5.25 -4.12 -3.22
C ALA A 208 -3.87 -4.55 -3.72
N PHE A 209 -2.93 -4.67 -2.76
CA PHE A 209 -1.48 -4.87 -2.94
C PHE A 209 -0.73 -3.70 -3.59
N LEU A 210 -1.37 -3.00 -4.53
CA LEU A 210 -0.89 -1.77 -5.14
C LEU A 210 -1.80 -0.59 -4.75
N PRO A 211 -1.28 0.65 -4.79
CA PRO A 211 -2.09 1.85 -4.57
C PRO A 211 -3.27 1.92 -5.55
N MET A 212 -4.42 2.35 -5.04
CA MET A 212 -5.61 2.69 -5.82
C MET A 212 -5.89 4.19 -5.71
N GLU A 213 -6.78 4.73 -6.53
CA GLU A 213 -7.19 6.15 -6.45
C GLU A 213 -8.32 6.37 -5.42
N MET A 214 -8.33 5.57 -4.36
CA MET A 214 -9.31 5.64 -3.28
C MET A 214 -8.75 6.42 -2.09
N VAL A 215 -8.93 7.74 -2.13
CA VAL A 215 -8.59 8.62 -1.00
C VAL A 215 -9.67 8.49 0.07
N THR A 216 -9.26 8.13 1.28
CA THR A 216 -10.14 8.07 2.46
C THR A 216 -9.63 9.03 3.51
N ASN A 217 -10.52 9.47 4.39
CA ASN A 217 -10.19 10.19 5.61
C ASN A 217 -10.09 9.28 6.85
N PHE A 218 -10.03 7.95 6.66
CA PHE A 218 -9.67 7.08 7.75
C PHE A 218 -8.23 7.37 8.19
N PRO A 219 -7.94 7.42 9.49
CA PRO A 219 -6.59 7.68 10.02
C PRO A 219 -5.68 6.44 9.94
N PHE A 220 -6.08 5.42 9.19
CA PHE A 220 -5.36 4.18 8.95
C PHE A 220 -5.60 3.72 7.50
N ILE A 221 -4.74 2.83 7.03
CA ILE A 221 -4.79 2.28 5.68
C ILE A 221 -5.39 0.88 5.73
N ILE A 222 -6.23 0.56 4.76
CA ILE A 222 -6.84 -0.76 4.59
C ILE A 222 -6.20 -1.44 3.38
N GLN A 223 -5.69 -2.66 3.56
CA GLN A 223 -5.32 -3.54 2.47
C GLN A 223 -6.05 -4.88 2.59
N ALA A 224 -6.60 -5.35 1.48
CA ALA A 224 -7.14 -6.71 1.36
C ALA A 224 -7.08 -7.18 -0.10
N ASP A 225 -7.48 -8.42 -0.36
CA ASP A 225 -7.67 -8.96 -1.71
C ASP A 225 -9.01 -8.49 -2.32
N PHE A 226 -9.17 -7.18 -2.51
CA PHE A 226 -10.38 -6.63 -3.11
C PHE A 226 -10.47 -6.94 -4.61
N LEU A 227 -11.67 -7.28 -5.08
CA LEU A 227 -11.98 -7.27 -6.50
C LEU A 227 -12.06 -5.83 -7.01
N LEU A 228 -11.34 -5.54 -8.09
CA LEU A 228 -11.20 -4.19 -8.62
C LEU A 228 -12.06 -3.96 -9.86
N ALA A 229 -12.49 -2.72 -10.04
CA ALA A 229 -13.02 -2.26 -11.32
C ALA A 229 -11.97 -2.40 -12.42
N SER A 230 -12.40 -2.40 -13.69
CA SER A 230 -11.47 -2.57 -14.82
C SER A 230 -10.38 -1.48 -14.89
N SER A 231 -10.67 -0.25 -14.45
CA SER A 231 -9.68 0.83 -14.36
C SER A 231 -8.67 0.63 -13.23
N ARG A 232 -8.98 -0.22 -12.24
CA ARG A 232 -8.24 -0.40 -10.98
C ARG A 232 -8.15 0.83 -10.08
N GLU A 233 -8.93 1.87 -10.36
CA GLU A 233 -9.01 3.08 -9.55
C GLU A 233 -9.85 2.88 -8.28
N ALA A 234 -10.80 1.94 -8.32
CA ALA A 234 -11.70 1.64 -7.21
C ALA A 234 -12.03 0.14 -7.09
N ILE A 235 -12.52 -0.26 -5.91
CA ILE A 235 -13.05 -1.60 -5.65
C ILE A 235 -14.47 -1.76 -6.19
N LEU A 236 -14.87 -3.00 -6.49
CA LEU A 236 -16.25 -3.36 -6.83
C LEU A 236 -17.12 -3.47 -5.57
N PHE A 237 -17.79 -2.40 -5.17
CA PHE A 237 -18.58 -2.35 -3.93
C PHE A 237 -19.81 -3.26 -3.91
N ASP A 238 -20.33 -3.60 -5.08
CA ASP A 238 -21.51 -4.46 -5.26
C ASP A 238 -21.19 -5.96 -5.12
N SER A 239 -19.93 -6.34 -5.30
CA SER A 239 -19.45 -7.72 -5.16
C SER A 239 -19.66 -8.28 -3.74
N PRO A 240 -20.26 -9.48 -3.59
CA PRO A 240 -20.37 -10.17 -2.30
C PRO A 240 -19.02 -10.37 -1.61
N TRP A 241 -17.98 -10.67 -2.39
CA TRP A 241 -16.61 -10.83 -1.89
C TRP A 241 -16.10 -9.57 -1.18
N ASN A 242 -16.25 -8.40 -1.81
CA ASN A 242 -15.77 -7.15 -1.24
C ASN A 242 -16.65 -6.69 -0.07
N LYS A 243 -17.97 -6.88 -0.15
CA LYS A 243 -18.89 -6.56 0.94
C LYS A 243 -18.49 -7.28 2.22
N GLU A 244 -18.25 -8.59 2.15
CA GLU A 244 -17.88 -9.35 3.34
C GLU A 244 -16.49 -8.96 3.89
N ILE A 245 -15.53 -8.63 3.01
CA ILE A 245 -14.25 -8.06 3.46
C ILE A 245 -14.49 -6.76 4.24
N LEU A 246 -15.32 -5.85 3.73
CA LEU A 246 -15.63 -4.58 4.39
C LEU A 246 -16.32 -4.80 5.75
N GLU A 247 -17.24 -5.76 5.86
CA GLU A 247 -17.90 -6.15 7.12
C GLU A 247 -16.92 -6.72 8.17
N CYS A 248 -15.81 -7.32 7.74
CA CYS A 248 -14.77 -7.82 8.64
C CYS A 248 -13.86 -6.71 9.19
N ILE A 249 -13.74 -5.56 8.49
CA ILE A 249 -12.82 -4.47 8.86
C ILE A 249 -13.09 -3.91 10.26
N PRO A 250 -14.34 -3.61 10.69
CA PRO A 250 -14.60 -3.15 12.05
C PRO A 250 -14.06 -4.07 13.14
N SER A 251 -14.19 -5.38 12.95
CA SER A 251 -13.67 -6.37 13.89
C SER A 251 -12.14 -6.40 13.87
N ALA A 252 -11.52 -6.35 12.68
CA ALA A 252 -10.07 -6.29 12.53
C ALA A 252 -9.49 -5.03 13.20
N PHE A 253 -10.14 -3.88 12.98
CA PHE A 253 -9.76 -2.61 13.59
C PHE A 253 -9.81 -2.69 15.10
N MET A 254 -10.92 -3.17 15.67
CA MET A 254 -11.06 -3.23 17.12
C MET A 254 -10.06 -4.15 17.78
N ASN A 255 -9.80 -5.31 17.17
CA ASN A 255 -8.76 -6.21 17.62
C ASN A 255 -7.39 -5.53 17.64
N ALA A 256 -7.03 -4.83 16.56
CA ALA A 256 -5.77 -4.07 16.49
C ALA A 256 -5.72 -2.95 17.54
N PHE A 257 -6.81 -2.20 17.67
CA PHE A 257 -6.93 -1.03 18.52
C PHE A 257 -6.84 -1.40 20.01
N VAL A 258 -7.54 -2.46 20.42
CA VAL A 258 -7.44 -3.01 21.78
C VAL A 258 -6.01 -3.41 22.10
N VAL A 259 -5.30 -4.02 21.14
CA VAL A 259 -3.87 -4.34 21.32
C VAL A 259 -3.05 -3.08 21.47
N LEU A 260 -3.20 -2.10 20.58
CA LEU A 260 -2.47 -0.83 20.65
C LEU A 260 -2.65 -0.10 21.99
N VAL A 261 -3.87 -0.08 22.51
CA VAL A 261 -4.24 0.60 23.76
C VAL A 261 -3.81 -0.20 25.00
N LYS A 262 -4.01 -1.52 25.01
CA LYS A 262 -3.79 -2.37 26.20
C LYS A 262 -2.39 -2.98 26.27
N SER A 263 -1.71 -3.27 25.15
CA SER A 263 -0.40 -3.94 25.15
C SER A 263 0.75 -3.01 25.53
N LYS A 264 0.58 -1.69 25.37
CA LYS A 264 1.52 -0.68 25.86
C LYS A 264 1.36 -0.41 27.37
N ALA A 265 0.95 -1.41 28.13
CA ALA A 265 0.75 -1.32 29.58
C ALA A 265 2.02 -0.90 30.35
N ASP A 266 3.22 -1.10 29.79
CA ASP A 266 4.49 -0.62 30.36
C ASP A 266 5.04 0.66 29.70
N ALA A 267 4.34 1.20 28.69
CA ALA A 267 4.74 2.45 28.06
C ALA A 267 4.31 3.67 28.91
N PRO A 268 5.02 4.81 28.82
CA PRO A 268 4.63 6.04 29.49
C PRO A 268 3.17 6.40 29.19
N ALA A 269 2.40 6.76 30.22
CA ALA A 269 0.97 7.08 30.10
C ALA A 269 0.65 8.14 29.03
N MET A 270 1.63 8.94 28.62
CA MET A 270 1.52 9.97 27.58
C MET A 270 1.32 9.43 26.15
N LEU A 271 1.57 8.14 25.88
CA LEU A 271 1.44 7.56 24.54
C LEU A 271 0.06 6.94 24.25
N ILE A 272 -0.80 6.81 25.27
CA ILE A 272 -2.14 6.22 25.11
C ILE A 272 -3.12 7.18 24.41
N PRO A 273 -3.20 8.48 24.78
CA PRO A 273 -4.11 9.41 24.13
C PRO A 273 -3.90 9.46 22.60
N SER A 274 -2.64 9.46 22.14
CA SER A 274 -2.34 9.52 20.71
C SER A 274 -2.84 8.32 19.91
N MET A 275 -3.05 7.16 20.53
CA MET A 275 -3.62 6.00 19.83
C MET A 275 -5.08 6.25 19.43
N PHE A 276 -5.85 7.01 20.21
CA PHE A 276 -7.26 7.28 19.89
C PHE A 276 -7.44 8.19 18.68
N HIS A 277 -6.38 8.87 18.20
CA HIS A 277 -6.42 9.56 16.89
C HIS A 277 -6.61 8.59 15.71
N TYR A 278 -6.47 7.28 15.92
CA TYR A 278 -6.84 6.27 14.91
C TYR A 278 -8.35 6.00 14.82
N LEU A 279 -9.18 6.62 15.67
CA LEU A 279 -10.62 6.51 15.54
C LEU A 279 -11.11 7.31 14.32
N PRO A 280 -11.88 6.71 13.40
CA PRO A 280 -12.41 7.43 12.24
C PRO A 280 -13.63 8.29 12.64
N VAL A 281 -13.37 9.48 13.19
CA VAL A 281 -14.41 10.38 13.72
C VAL A 281 -15.16 11.14 12.63
N SER A 282 -14.47 11.53 11.55
CA SER A 282 -15.07 12.28 10.45
C SER A 282 -15.89 11.37 9.52
N PRO A 283 -17.01 11.84 8.95
CA PRO A 283 -17.79 11.09 7.95
C PRO A 283 -16.91 10.65 6.78
N SER A 284 -17.12 9.44 6.26
CA SER A 284 -16.29 8.95 5.16
C SER A 284 -16.43 9.83 3.91
N LEU A 285 -15.30 10.19 3.28
CA LEU A 285 -15.29 10.85 1.96
C LEU A 285 -15.94 9.98 0.87
N ILE A 286 -15.94 8.66 1.07
CA ILE A 286 -16.57 7.68 0.19
C ILE A 286 -17.79 7.14 0.94
N PRO A 287 -19.04 7.49 0.56
CA PRO A 287 -20.24 7.08 1.28
C PRO A 287 -20.38 5.56 1.47
N LEU A 288 -19.87 4.78 0.51
CA LEU A 288 -19.89 3.31 0.56
C LEU A 288 -18.96 2.70 1.63
N LEU A 289 -18.05 3.49 2.22
CA LEU A 289 -17.23 3.07 3.37
C LEU A 289 -17.82 3.52 4.72
N GLU A 290 -18.94 4.25 4.71
CA GLU A 290 -19.61 4.68 5.94
C GLU A 290 -20.07 3.52 6.85
N PRO A 291 -20.50 2.35 6.33
CA PRO A 291 -20.77 1.18 7.17
C PRO A 291 -19.55 0.70 7.96
N VAL A 292 -18.34 0.79 7.39
CA VAL A 292 -17.09 0.45 8.08
C VAL A 292 -16.88 1.40 9.27
N ARG A 293 -17.03 2.71 9.05
CA ARG A 293 -16.91 3.72 10.12
C ARG A 293 -17.92 3.48 11.23
N SER A 294 -19.18 3.26 10.85
CA SER A 294 -20.28 3.04 11.80
C SER A 294 -20.08 1.75 12.60
N GLY A 295 -19.69 0.66 11.95
CA GLY A 295 -19.38 -0.61 12.63
C GLY A 295 -18.18 -0.49 13.58
N ILE A 296 -17.16 0.31 13.24
CA ILE A 296 -16.05 0.62 14.17
C ILE A 296 -16.61 1.35 15.39
N LYS A 297 -17.40 2.41 15.18
CA LYS A 297 -18.00 3.19 16.27
C LYS A 297 -18.84 2.32 17.20
N GLU A 298 -19.70 1.46 16.68
CA GLU A 298 -20.55 0.58 17.48
C GLU A 298 -19.73 -0.35 18.38
N LYS A 299 -18.66 -0.95 17.85
CA LYS A 299 -17.78 -1.82 18.64
C LYS A 299 -16.96 -1.05 19.67
N VAL A 300 -16.50 0.17 19.34
CA VAL A 300 -15.78 1.05 20.28
C VAL A 300 -16.64 1.37 21.51
N LEU A 301 -17.93 1.63 21.32
CA LEU A 301 -18.83 2.05 22.40
C LEU A 301 -19.04 0.99 23.48
N VAL A 302 -18.87 -0.29 23.15
CA VAL A 302 -19.13 -1.42 24.05
C VAL A 302 -17.87 -2.06 24.62
N GLU A 303 -16.69 -1.66 24.15
CA GLU A 303 -15.41 -2.25 24.55
C GLU A 303 -14.75 -1.45 25.69
N ASP A 304 -14.15 -2.16 26.65
CA ASP A 304 -13.41 -1.55 27.75
C ASP A 304 -12.04 -1.07 27.27
N ILE A 305 -11.99 0.10 26.62
CA ILE A 305 -10.78 0.69 26.04
C ILE A 305 -10.34 1.99 26.72
N VAL A 306 -11.21 2.67 27.47
CA VAL A 306 -10.87 3.96 28.07
C VAL A 306 -10.06 3.70 29.34
N PRO A 307 -8.80 4.15 29.43
CA PRO A 307 -8.00 3.96 30.63
C PRO A 307 -8.59 4.79 31.78
N CYS A 308 -8.90 4.14 32.89
CA CYS A 308 -9.48 4.78 34.08
C CYS A 308 -8.40 4.88 35.17
N GLU A 309 -8.37 6.03 35.86
CA GLU A 309 -7.50 6.24 37.01
C GLU A 309 -8.10 5.51 38.22
N SER A 310 -7.37 4.54 38.78
CA SER A 310 -7.79 3.78 39.96
C SER A 310 -6.85 4.05 41.13
N HIS A 311 -7.35 3.89 42.36
CA HIS A 311 -6.51 3.95 43.58
C HIS A 311 -5.60 2.73 43.74
N THR A 312 -5.68 1.76 42.82
CA THR A 312 -4.85 0.56 42.81
C THR A 312 -3.78 0.67 41.74
N PRO A 313 -2.64 -0.03 41.89
CA PRO A 313 -1.59 -0.04 40.86
C PRO A 313 -2.01 -0.76 39.56
N GLN A 314 -3.18 -1.41 39.52
CA GLN A 314 -3.70 -2.04 38.32
C GLN A 314 -4.32 -0.99 37.37
N LYS A 315 -3.90 -1.05 36.10
CA LYS A 315 -4.55 -0.29 35.02
C LYS A 315 -5.94 -0.88 34.77
N MET A 316 -6.96 -0.07 35.00
CA MET A 316 -8.35 -0.41 34.72
C MET A 316 -8.77 0.24 33.39
N PHE A 317 -9.65 -0.44 32.66
CA PHE A 317 -10.29 0.10 31.48
C PHE A 317 -11.81 0.02 31.66
N CYS A 318 -12.50 0.99 31.09
CA CYS A 318 -13.96 1.15 31.15
C CYS A 318 -14.50 1.49 29.76
N LYS A 319 -15.81 1.34 29.57
CA LYS A 319 -16.45 1.73 28.31
C LYS A 319 -16.46 3.24 28.15
N PRO A 320 -16.48 3.76 26.91
CA PRO A 320 -16.61 5.19 26.67
C PRO A 320 -17.81 5.84 27.37
N CYS A 321 -18.96 5.15 27.45
CA CYS A 321 -20.17 5.67 28.09
C CYS A 321 -20.13 5.66 29.63
N GLU A 322 -19.16 4.98 30.23
CA GLU A 322 -19.00 4.87 31.69
C GLU A 322 -17.97 5.90 32.22
N ALA A 323 -17.24 6.58 31.33
CA ALA A 323 -16.24 7.57 31.71
C ALA A 323 -16.91 8.87 32.22
N ALA A 324 -16.69 9.22 33.49
CA ALA A 324 -17.28 10.40 34.12
C ALA A 324 -16.48 11.70 33.91
N ARG A 325 -15.14 11.62 33.89
CA ARG A 325 -14.24 12.78 33.69
C ARG A 325 -13.06 12.39 32.82
N LEU A 326 -12.88 13.11 31.71
CA LEU A 326 -11.75 12.93 30.81
C LEU A 326 -10.59 13.84 31.24
N LYS A 327 -9.35 13.32 31.19
CA LYS A 327 -8.14 14.15 31.35
C LYS A 327 -8.02 15.11 30.15
N PRO A 328 -7.43 16.31 30.32
CA PRO A 328 -7.28 17.28 29.23
C PRO A 328 -6.67 16.72 27.95
N ALA A 329 -5.72 15.79 28.06
CA ALA A 329 -5.10 15.12 26.92
C ALA A 329 -6.08 14.33 26.02
N PHE A 330 -7.30 14.05 26.51
CA PHE A 330 -8.36 13.38 25.74
C PHE A 330 -9.43 14.33 25.21
N TRP A 331 -9.38 15.62 25.54
CA TRP A 331 -10.42 16.57 25.12
C TRP A 331 -10.37 16.85 23.62
N ASP A 332 -9.17 16.80 23.02
CA ASP A 332 -8.93 17.15 21.60
C ASP A 332 -8.88 15.92 20.68
N ILE A 333 -9.30 14.75 21.17
CA ILE A 333 -9.22 13.47 20.43
C ILE A 333 -10.40 13.28 19.45
N LEU A 334 -11.42 14.15 19.50
CA LEU A 334 -12.63 14.05 18.68
C LEU A 334 -12.89 15.32 17.87
#